data_AF-A0A382U9C2-F1
#
_entry.id   AF-A0A382U9C2-F1
#
_cell.length_a   1.000
_cell.length_b   1.000
_cell.length_c   1.000
_cell.angle_alpha   90.00
_cell.angle_beta   90.00
_cell.angle_gamma   90.00
#
_symmetry.space_group_name_H-M   'P 1'
#
loop_
_entity.id
_entity.type
_entity.pdbx_description
1 polymer ?
#
loop_
_entity_poly.entity_id
_entity_poly.type
_entity_poly.pdbx_seq_one_letter_code
_entity_poly.pdbx_strand_id
1 'polypeptide(L)'
;VDKSIKILSDLTHYMKYAKYLPEKERRETYEETVTRNKNMHLKRFPEIKEEIEGAYKDVYDKKILPSMRSMQFAGDAIEVNPSRMFNCSFLPIIDYHCFSETMFLLLSGCGVGFSVQTHHIDKLPEIRKPLKTRRYFIQDSIEGWSEAVRVLMKSFLGDRSFPLFDYRGIREKGSRLITSGGKAPGAEPLKVCLNKIETLLRSKNDGEQLNSIDCHDIQC
;
A
#
# COMPACT_ATOMS: atom_id res chain seq x y z
N VAL A 1 -14.77 11.88 -32.82
CA VAL A 1 -13.96 10.77 -32.23
C VAL A 1 -14.39 9.48 -32.91
N ASP A 2 -13.45 8.68 -33.37
CA ASP A 2 -13.72 7.34 -33.91
C ASP A 2 -14.54 6.51 -32.90
N LYS A 3 -15.57 5.80 -33.36
CA LYS A 3 -16.41 4.91 -32.53
C LYS A 3 -15.56 3.87 -31.80
N SER A 4 -14.50 3.35 -32.44
CA SER A 4 -13.60 2.37 -31.85
C SER A 4 -12.89 2.91 -30.60
N ILE A 5 -12.34 4.11 -30.69
CA ILE A 5 -11.62 4.81 -29.61
C ILE A 5 -12.57 5.11 -28.46
N LYS A 6 -13.81 5.52 -28.75
CA LYS A 6 -14.82 5.77 -27.71
C LYS A 6 -15.12 4.51 -26.91
N ILE A 7 -15.35 3.38 -27.58
CA ILE A 7 -15.61 2.09 -26.93
C ILE A 7 -14.42 1.67 -26.05
N LEU A 8 -13.19 1.83 -26.56
CA LEU A 8 -11.98 1.49 -25.80
C LEU A 8 -11.84 2.36 -24.53
N SER A 9 -12.12 3.66 -24.64
CA SER A 9 -12.12 4.59 -23.51
C SER A 9 -13.14 4.19 -22.46
N ASP A 10 -14.36 3.86 -22.87
CA ASP A 10 -15.45 3.50 -21.95
C ASP A 10 -15.17 2.15 -21.26
N LEU A 11 -14.63 1.17 -22.01
CA LEU A 11 -14.21 -0.11 -21.46
C LEU A 11 -13.09 0.06 -20.42
N THR A 12 -12.08 0.87 -20.74
CA THR A 12 -10.95 1.14 -19.84
C THR A 12 -11.44 1.81 -18.56
N HIS A 13 -12.35 2.79 -18.66
CA HIS A 13 -12.96 3.41 -17.49
C HIS A 13 -13.71 2.39 -16.63
N TYR A 14 -14.58 1.59 -17.25
CA TYR A 14 -15.39 0.59 -16.57
C TYR A 14 -14.53 -0.46 -15.82
N MET A 15 -13.45 -0.92 -16.44
CA MET A 15 -12.58 -1.95 -15.85
C MET A 15 -11.67 -1.43 -14.74
N LYS A 16 -11.23 -0.17 -14.82
CA LYS A 16 -10.13 0.34 -13.97
C LYS A 16 -10.59 1.31 -12.88
N TYR A 17 -11.59 2.15 -13.13
CA TYR A 17 -11.95 3.26 -12.23
C TYR A 17 -13.36 3.17 -11.66
N ALA A 18 -14.30 2.58 -12.41
CA ALA A 18 -15.69 2.49 -11.99
C ALA A 18 -15.86 1.54 -10.79
N LYS A 19 -16.34 2.04 -9.65
CA LYS A 19 -16.68 1.21 -8.49
C LYS A 19 -18.01 0.50 -8.72
N TYR A 20 -18.20 -0.65 -8.07
CA TYR A 20 -19.47 -1.37 -8.08
C TYR A 20 -20.44 -0.73 -7.09
N LEU A 21 -21.65 -0.43 -7.55
CA LEU A 21 -22.76 0.16 -6.78
C LEU A 21 -23.75 -0.96 -6.44
N PRO A 22 -23.73 -1.53 -5.22
CA PRO A 22 -24.57 -2.67 -4.86
C PRO A 22 -26.07 -2.39 -5.07
N GLU A 23 -26.51 -1.19 -4.74
CA GLU A 23 -27.91 -0.75 -4.83
C GLU A 23 -28.43 -0.60 -6.28
N LYS A 24 -27.51 -0.42 -7.25
CA LYS A 24 -27.86 -0.33 -8.69
C LYS A 24 -27.47 -1.59 -9.47
N GLU A 25 -26.87 -2.58 -8.81
CA GLU A 25 -26.35 -3.82 -9.38
C GLU A 25 -25.40 -3.63 -10.60
N ARG A 26 -24.75 -2.48 -10.71
CA ARG A 26 -23.85 -2.13 -11.83
C ARG A 26 -22.63 -1.36 -11.34
N ARG A 27 -21.67 -1.11 -12.23
CA ARG A 27 -20.57 -0.17 -11.95
C ARG A 27 -20.97 1.27 -12.29
N GLU A 28 -20.24 2.21 -11.72
CA GLU A 28 -20.35 3.64 -11.98
C GLU A 28 -20.20 3.97 -13.48
N THR A 29 -20.94 4.97 -13.93
CA THR A 29 -20.65 5.67 -15.19
C THR A 29 -19.42 6.58 -15.03
N TYR A 30 -18.93 7.13 -16.14
CA TYR A 30 -17.86 8.13 -16.10
C TYR A 30 -18.26 9.34 -15.23
N GLU A 31 -19.45 9.88 -15.45
CA GLU A 31 -19.99 11.02 -14.70
C GLU A 31 -20.11 10.72 -13.21
N GLU A 32 -20.59 9.53 -12.82
CA GLU A 32 -20.67 9.11 -11.41
C GLU A 32 -19.27 9.02 -10.77
N THR A 33 -18.29 8.48 -11.51
CA THR A 33 -16.89 8.38 -11.04
C THR A 33 -16.27 9.76 -10.83
N VAL A 34 -16.43 10.66 -11.81
CA VAL A 34 -15.91 12.04 -11.74
C VAL A 34 -16.60 12.79 -10.61
N THR A 35 -17.90 12.62 -10.43
CA THR A 35 -18.66 13.25 -9.34
C THR A 35 -18.20 12.77 -7.96
N ARG A 36 -17.99 11.47 -7.79
CA ARG A 36 -17.42 10.91 -6.55
C ARG A 36 -16.04 11.52 -6.24
N ASN A 37 -15.20 11.63 -7.26
CA ASN A 37 -13.88 12.21 -7.14
C ASN A 37 -13.94 13.70 -6.75
N LYS A 38 -14.77 14.49 -7.44
CA LYS A 38 -15.03 15.90 -7.12
C LYS A 38 -15.50 16.09 -5.68
N ASN A 39 -16.50 15.33 -5.26
CA ASN A 39 -17.11 15.46 -3.94
C ASN A 39 -16.11 15.17 -2.82
N MET A 40 -15.20 14.21 -3.02
CA MET A 40 -14.09 13.97 -2.08
C MET A 40 -13.20 15.20 -1.93
N HIS A 41 -12.82 15.86 -3.04
CA HIS A 41 -12.02 17.09 -3.00
C HIS A 41 -12.77 18.25 -2.37
N LEU A 42 -14.04 18.46 -2.72
CA LEU A 42 -14.89 19.52 -2.13
C LEU A 42 -15.09 19.35 -0.62
N LYS A 43 -15.26 18.11 -0.16
CA LYS A 43 -15.37 17.81 1.28
C LYS A 43 -14.07 18.12 2.02
N ARG A 44 -12.91 17.86 1.39
CA ARG A 44 -11.59 18.06 2.00
C ARG A 44 -11.11 19.51 1.96
N PHE A 45 -11.44 20.23 0.90
CA PHE A 45 -10.96 21.59 0.62
C PHE A 45 -12.14 22.54 0.29
N PRO A 46 -13.04 22.79 1.25
CA PRO A 46 -14.20 23.66 1.02
C PRO A 46 -13.82 25.11 0.68
N GLU A 47 -12.62 25.56 1.06
CA GLU A 47 -12.10 26.91 0.85
C GLU A 47 -11.78 27.24 -0.62
N ILE A 48 -11.51 26.22 -1.46
CA ILE A 48 -11.22 26.36 -2.90
C ILE A 48 -12.32 25.72 -3.76
N LYS A 49 -13.57 25.76 -3.26
CA LYS A 49 -14.73 25.12 -3.90
C LYS A 49 -14.93 25.60 -5.34
N GLU A 50 -14.78 26.90 -5.59
CA GLU A 50 -15.04 27.49 -6.92
C GLU A 50 -14.02 27.01 -7.95
N GLU A 51 -12.75 26.91 -7.55
CA GLU A 51 -11.66 26.38 -8.36
C GLU A 51 -11.85 24.90 -8.66
N ILE A 52 -12.28 24.11 -7.67
CA ILE A 52 -12.60 22.69 -7.86
C ILE A 52 -13.77 22.55 -8.84
N GLU A 53 -14.89 23.23 -8.61
CA GLU A 53 -16.05 23.17 -9.53
C GLU A 53 -15.67 23.64 -10.94
N GLY A 54 -14.83 24.68 -11.05
CA GLY A 54 -14.28 25.18 -12.31
C GLY A 54 -13.47 24.11 -13.06
N ALA A 55 -12.46 23.52 -12.41
CA ALA A 55 -11.60 22.50 -13.01
C ALA A 55 -12.39 21.23 -13.40
N TYR A 56 -13.38 20.84 -12.61
CA TYR A 56 -14.13 19.61 -12.89
C TYR A 56 -15.05 19.71 -14.11
N LYS A 57 -15.42 20.92 -14.57
CA LYS A 57 -16.09 21.09 -15.87
C LYS A 57 -15.26 20.46 -17.01
N ASP A 58 -13.96 20.73 -17.02
CA ASP A 58 -13.05 20.16 -18.01
C ASP A 58 -12.80 18.66 -17.81
N VAL A 59 -12.91 18.16 -16.58
CA VAL A 59 -12.86 16.72 -16.29
C VAL A 59 -14.10 15.99 -16.84
N TYR A 60 -15.31 16.55 -16.64
CA TYR A 60 -16.54 15.99 -17.22
C TYR A 60 -16.45 15.96 -18.76
N ASP A 61 -15.91 17.02 -19.35
CA ASP A 61 -15.69 17.13 -20.79
C ASP A 61 -14.51 16.27 -21.32
N LYS A 62 -13.81 15.53 -20.44
CA LYS A 62 -12.61 14.73 -20.74
C LYS A 62 -11.45 15.53 -21.39
N LYS A 63 -11.38 16.84 -21.14
CA LYS A 63 -10.29 17.72 -21.60
C LYS A 63 -9.04 17.61 -20.73
N ILE A 64 -9.24 17.35 -19.44
CA ILE A 64 -8.20 17.03 -18.46
C ILE A 64 -8.62 15.80 -17.66
N LEU A 65 -7.66 15.12 -17.04
CA LEU A 65 -7.91 13.95 -16.22
C LEU A 65 -7.20 14.07 -14.86
N PRO A 66 -7.88 13.74 -13.75
CA PRO A 66 -7.21 13.53 -12.47
C PRO A 66 -6.24 12.35 -12.57
N SER A 67 -5.32 12.23 -11.60
CA SER A 67 -4.45 11.07 -11.52
C SER A 67 -5.28 9.78 -11.42
N MET A 68 -4.77 8.69 -12.03
CA MET A 68 -5.44 7.38 -12.05
C MET A 68 -5.86 6.94 -10.64
N ARG A 69 -4.96 7.16 -9.67
CA ARG A 69 -5.15 6.85 -8.25
C ARG A 69 -6.29 7.63 -7.61
N SER A 70 -6.36 8.93 -7.90
CA SER A 70 -7.43 9.81 -7.41
C SER A 70 -8.80 9.30 -7.86
N MET A 71 -8.96 8.97 -9.16
CA MET A 71 -10.23 8.44 -9.66
C MET A 71 -10.55 7.04 -9.10
N GLN A 72 -9.57 6.14 -9.08
CA GLN A 72 -9.74 4.76 -8.65
C GLN A 72 -10.17 4.66 -7.17
N PHE A 73 -9.52 5.41 -6.28
CA PHE A 73 -9.74 5.28 -4.84
C PHE A 73 -10.63 6.36 -4.22
N ALA A 74 -11.06 7.38 -4.97
CA ALA A 74 -11.85 8.49 -4.43
C ALA A 74 -13.00 8.11 -3.48
N GLY A 75 -13.14 8.89 -2.42
CA GLY A 75 -14.03 8.63 -1.28
C GLY A 75 -13.28 7.96 -0.13
N ASP A 76 -13.98 7.12 0.63
CA ASP A 76 -13.54 6.54 1.90
C ASP A 76 -12.15 5.88 1.86
N ALA A 77 -11.75 5.29 0.73
CA ALA A 77 -10.44 4.64 0.65
C ALA A 77 -9.28 5.63 0.80
N ILE A 78 -9.39 6.82 0.20
CA ILE A 78 -8.40 7.90 0.37
C ILE A 78 -8.58 8.58 1.72
N GLU A 79 -9.80 8.71 2.24
CA GLU A 79 -10.02 9.32 3.56
C GLU A 79 -9.40 8.49 4.69
N VAL A 80 -9.57 7.17 4.64
CA VAL A 80 -8.99 6.24 5.63
C VAL A 80 -7.48 6.10 5.43
N ASN A 81 -7.00 6.05 4.18
CA ASN A 81 -5.58 5.97 3.87
C ASN A 81 -5.21 6.95 2.75
N PRO A 82 -4.76 8.17 3.11
CA PRO A 82 -4.38 9.20 2.15
C PRO A 82 -3.23 8.78 1.22
N SER A 83 -2.38 7.84 1.66
CA SER A 83 -1.26 7.36 0.86
C SER A 83 -1.72 6.69 -0.45
N ARG A 84 -2.99 6.28 -0.55
CA ARG A 84 -3.57 5.76 -1.79
C ARG A 84 -3.59 6.77 -2.94
N MET A 85 -3.46 8.08 -2.65
CA MET A 85 -3.33 9.12 -3.68
C MET A 85 -1.97 9.08 -4.41
N PHE A 86 -0.91 8.59 -3.76
CA PHE A 86 0.41 8.52 -4.37
C PHE A 86 0.54 7.24 -5.19
N ASN A 87 0.91 7.39 -6.47
CA ASN A 87 1.17 6.24 -7.32
C ASN A 87 2.61 5.71 -7.16
N CYS A 88 3.56 6.61 -6.92
CA CYS A 88 4.97 6.29 -6.78
C CYS A 88 5.55 7.01 -5.56
N SER A 89 6.52 6.38 -4.92
CA SER A 89 7.24 6.88 -3.74
C SER A 89 8.68 6.38 -3.77
N PHE A 90 9.54 6.96 -2.94
CA PHE A 90 10.95 6.59 -2.84
C PHE A 90 11.41 6.70 -1.39
N LEU A 91 12.23 5.74 -0.92
CA LEU A 91 12.97 5.90 0.34
C LEU A 91 14.37 5.26 0.30
N PRO A 92 15.40 5.93 0.85
CA PRO A 92 16.69 5.30 1.10
C PRO A 92 16.60 4.39 2.33
N ILE A 93 17.22 3.22 2.28
CA ILE A 93 17.23 2.28 3.40
C ILE A 93 18.29 2.70 4.41
N ILE A 94 17.87 3.49 5.40
CA ILE A 94 18.73 4.06 6.43
C ILE A 94 18.39 3.60 7.86
N ASP A 95 17.22 2.98 8.02
CA ASP A 95 16.70 2.51 9.29
C ASP A 95 15.82 1.27 9.05
N TYR A 96 15.69 0.37 10.04
CA TYR A 96 14.91 -0.85 9.88
C TYR A 96 13.40 -0.62 9.72
N HIS A 97 12.88 0.56 10.09
CA HIS A 97 11.48 0.95 9.85
C HIS A 97 11.17 1.09 8.35
N CYS A 98 12.17 1.40 7.52
CA CYS A 98 12.04 1.53 6.06
C CYS A 98 11.38 0.30 5.42
N PHE A 99 11.70 -0.91 5.88
CA PHE A 99 11.12 -2.15 5.33
C PHE A 99 9.62 -2.26 5.59
N SER A 100 9.17 -1.87 6.78
CA SER A 100 7.73 -1.82 7.09
C SER A 100 7.00 -0.70 6.36
N GLU A 101 7.64 0.44 6.15
CA GLU A 101 7.08 1.54 5.38
C GLU A 101 6.89 1.16 3.91
N THR A 102 7.86 0.46 3.31
CA THR A 102 7.71 -0.10 1.95
C THR A 102 6.50 -1.02 1.88
N MET A 103 6.35 -1.96 2.83
CA MET A 103 5.19 -2.87 2.89
C MET A 103 3.87 -2.09 2.94
N PHE A 104 3.78 -1.06 3.78
CA PHE A 104 2.58 -0.23 3.91
C PHE A 104 2.24 0.49 2.59
N LEU A 105 3.23 1.09 1.95
CA LEU A 105 3.05 1.83 0.70
C LEU A 105 2.65 0.88 -0.46
N LEU A 106 3.29 -0.29 -0.57
CA LEU A 106 2.93 -1.31 -1.57
C LEU A 106 1.49 -1.81 -1.37
N LEU A 107 1.08 -2.11 -0.13
CA LEU A 107 -0.31 -2.53 0.19
C LEU A 107 -1.33 -1.39 0.02
N SER A 108 -0.88 -0.13 0.07
CA SER A 108 -1.68 1.04 -0.30
C SER A 108 -1.85 1.15 -1.83
N GLY A 109 -1.10 0.38 -2.60
CA GLY A 109 -1.09 0.37 -4.06
C GLY A 109 -0.16 1.42 -4.67
N CYS A 110 0.86 1.83 -3.93
CA CYS A 110 1.93 2.71 -4.38
C CYS A 110 3.13 1.85 -4.84
N GLY A 111 3.81 2.24 -5.92
CA GLY A 111 5.13 1.72 -6.25
C GLY A 111 6.18 2.40 -5.39
N VAL A 112 7.16 1.64 -4.90
CA VAL A 112 8.20 2.15 -4.01
C VAL A 112 9.57 1.89 -4.63
N GLY A 113 10.25 2.96 -5.06
CA GLY A 113 11.68 2.91 -5.35
C GLY A 113 12.47 2.96 -4.05
N PHE A 114 13.64 2.33 -4.00
CA PHE A 114 14.48 2.38 -2.82
C PHE A 114 15.96 2.42 -3.17
N SER A 115 16.78 2.92 -2.24
CA SER A 115 18.24 2.94 -2.39
C SER A 115 18.91 2.08 -1.32
N VAL A 116 19.73 1.14 -1.77
CA VAL A 116 20.59 0.27 -0.94
C VAL A 116 22.07 0.58 -1.13
N GLN A 117 22.40 1.82 -1.49
CA GLN A 117 23.80 2.28 -1.54
C GLN A 117 24.45 2.17 -0.15
N THR A 118 25.74 1.86 -0.13
CA THR A 118 26.52 1.57 1.10
C THR A 118 26.31 2.63 2.18
N HIS A 119 26.47 3.92 1.86
CA HIS A 119 26.30 5.01 2.83
C HIS A 119 24.87 5.17 3.40
N HIS A 120 23.85 4.54 2.79
CA HIS A 120 22.51 4.44 3.37
C HIS A 120 22.45 3.27 4.35
N ILE A 121 22.81 2.06 3.87
CA ILE A 121 22.66 0.82 4.65
C ILE A 121 23.65 0.73 5.82
N ASP A 122 24.80 1.41 5.76
CA ASP A 122 25.77 1.47 6.86
C ASP A 122 25.18 2.12 8.13
N LYS A 123 24.07 2.85 8.00
CA LYS A 123 23.32 3.45 9.12
C LYS A 123 22.44 2.44 9.85
N LEU A 124 22.21 1.26 9.26
CA LEU A 124 21.45 0.21 9.91
C LEU A 124 22.22 -0.34 11.12
N PRO A 125 21.52 -0.68 12.21
CA PRO A 125 22.13 -1.38 13.32
C PRO A 125 22.75 -2.71 12.88
N GLU A 126 23.73 -3.18 13.64
CA GLU A 126 24.20 -4.56 13.52
C GLU A 126 23.11 -5.56 13.92
N ILE A 127 23.13 -6.72 13.28
CA ILE A 127 22.30 -7.86 13.63
C ILE A 127 22.70 -8.38 15.01
N ARG A 128 21.69 -8.56 15.87
CA ARG A 128 21.77 -9.19 17.18
C ARG A 128 20.62 -10.19 17.31
N LYS A 129 20.94 -11.48 17.35
CA LYS A 129 19.97 -12.56 17.43
C LYS A 129 19.05 -12.38 18.65
N PRO A 130 17.74 -12.61 18.50
CA PRO A 130 16.79 -12.46 19.60
C PRO A 130 17.13 -13.35 20.78
N LEU A 131 16.89 -12.86 22.00
CA LEU A 131 17.12 -13.60 23.26
C LEU A 131 15.83 -14.12 23.89
N LYS A 132 14.70 -13.51 23.55
CA LYS A 132 13.40 -13.82 24.12
C LYS A 132 12.36 -13.91 23.01
N THR A 133 11.29 -14.63 23.28
CA THR A 133 10.13 -14.75 22.39
C THR A 133 8.92 -14.05 23.02
N ARG A 134 8.04 -13.52 22.16
CA ARG A 134 6.74 -12.98 22.57
C ARG A 134 5.68 -13.35 21.56
N ARG A 135 4.45 -13.62 22.00
CA ARG A 135 3.33 -13.79 21.07
C ARG A 135 2.98 -12.44 20.44
N TYR A 136 2.65 -12.45 19.15
CA TYR A 136 2.29 -11.24 18.42
C TYR A 136 1.05 -11.51 17.56
N PHE A 137 -0.08 -10.89 17.91
CA PHE A 137 -1.33 -10.98 17.16
C PHE A 137 -1.35 -9.99 16.01
N ILE A 138 -1.47 -10.49 14.77
CA ILE A 138 -1.50 -9.64 13.57
C ILE A 138 -2.92 -9.17 13.31
N GLN A 139 -3.11 -7.86 13.29
CA GLN A 139 -4.39 -7.24 12.96
C GLN A 139 -4.74 -7.41 11.47
N ASP A 140 -6.03 -7.50 11.18
CA ASP A 140 -6.59 -7.69 9.83
C ASP A 140 -6.59 -6.39 9.00
N SER A 141 -5.44 -5.73 8.90
CA SER A 141 -5.28 -4.47 8.20
C SER A 141 -3.90 -4.37 7.53
N ILE A 142 -3.76 -3.43 6.61
CA ILE A 142 -2.47 -3.16 5.95
C ILE A 142 -1.42 -2.68 6.96
N GLU A 143 -1.85 -1.94 7.98
CA GLU A 143 -1.01 -1.50 9.11
C GLU A 143 -0.56 -2.71 9.91
N GLY A 144 -1.46 -3.66 10.22
CA GLY A 144 -1.11 -4.90 10.92
C GLY A 144 -0.07 -5.73 10.17
N TRP A 145 -0.18 -5.82 8.84
CA TRP A 145 0.80 -6.52 8.00
C TRP A 145 2.16 -5.82 7.98
N SER A 146 2.16 -4.50 7.84
CA SER A 146 3.38 -3.68 7.83
C SER A 146 4.08 -3.72 9.18
N GLU A 147 3.29 -3.66 10.25
CA GLU A 147 3.74 -3.77 11.62
C GLU A 147 4.36 -5.15 11.91
N ALA A 148 3.84 -6.23 11.33
CA ALA A 148 4.44 -7.57 11.44
C ALA A 148 5.88 -7.59 10.90
N VAL A 149 6.13 -6.95 9.74
CA VAL A 149 7.48 -6.77 9.20
C VAL A 149 8.34 -5.96 10.16
N ARG A 150 7.82 -4.84 10.69
CA ARG A 150 8.54 -3.98 11.64
C ARG A 150 8.99 -4.73 12.87
N VAL A 151 8.10 -5.51 13.50
CA VAL A 151 8.44 -6.25 14.73
C VAL A 151 9.41 -7.40 14.47
N LEU A 152 9.36 -8.03 13.30
CA LEU A 152 10.37 -9.02 12.90
C LEU A 152 11.74 -8.36 12.75
N MET A 153 11.84 -7.28 11.95
CA MET A 153 13.09 -6.53 11.76
C MET A 153 13.66 -6.03 13.09
N LYS A 154 12.81 -5.41 13.93
CA LYS A 154 13.19 -4.90 15.26
C LYS A 154 13.74 -6.00 16.18
N SER A 155 13.28 -7.24 16.02
CA SER A 155 13.76 -8.35 16.83
C SER A 155 15.22 -8.73 16.56
N PHE A 156 15.77 -8.39 15.38
CA PHE A 156 17.17 -8.63 15.03
C PHE A 156 18.01 -7.35 15.05
N LEU A 157 17.40 -6.18 14.81
CA LEU A 157 18.11 -4.89 14.67
C LEU A 157 17.85 -3.94 15.85
N GLY A 158 17.20 -4.42 16.92
CA GLY A 158 16.77 -3.57 18.03
C GLY A 158 16.60 -4.32 19.35
N ASP A 159 15.35 -4.60 19.74
CA ASP A 159 14.99 -5.00 21.11
C ASP A 159 15.18 -6.49 21.46
N ARG A 160 15.64 -7.29 20.49
CA ARG A 160 15.95 -8.72 20.64
C ARG A 160 14.76 -9.57 21.08
N SER A 161 13.53 -9.14 20.79
CA SER A 161 12.29 -9.83 21.17
C SER A 161 11.59 -10.48 19.95
N PHE A 162 11.88 -11.76 19.71
CA PHE A 162 11.37 -12.50 18.56
C PHE A 162 9.84 -12.68 18.60
N PRO A 163 9.09 -12.27 17.56
CA PRO A 163 7.64 -12.43 17.51
C PRO A 163 7.23 -13.85 17.08
N LEU A 164 6.39 -14.50 17.89
CA LEU A 164 5.62 -15.68 17.51
C LEU A 164 4.28 -15.21 16.93
N PHE A 165 4.21 -15.14 15.60
CA PHE A 165 3.08 -14.56 14.90
C PHE A 165 1.82 -15.41 14.99
N ASP A 166 0.72 -14.77 15.37
CA ASP A 166 -0.63 -15.29 15.36
C ASP A 166 -1.43 -14.63 14.24
N TYR A 167 -1.78 -15.44 13.24
CA TYR A 167 -2.44 -15.01 12.00
C TYR A 167 -3.96 -15.12 12.07
N ARG A 168 -4.55 -15.56 13.19
CA ARG A 168 -5.99 -15.83 13.32
C ARG A 168 -6.87 -14.59 13.09
N GLY A 169 -6.31 -13.39 13.25
CA GLY A 169 -7.01 -12.15 12.94
C GLY A 169 -7.23 -11.95 11.44
N ILE A 170 -6.35 -12.47 10.57
CA ILE A 170 -6.37 -12.16 9.13
C ILE A 170 -7.51 -12.89 8.44
N ARG A 171 -8.33 -12.13 7.68
CA ARG A 171 -9.45 -12.66 6.91
C ARG A 171 -9.03 -13.73 5.89
N GLU A 172 -9.98 -14.58 5.54
CA GLU A 172 -9.77 -15.66 4.59
C GLU A 172 -9.48 -15.16 3.16
N LYS A 173 -8.83 -16.02 2.38
CA LYS A 173 -8.60 -15.77 0.96
C LYS A 173 -9.95 -15.67 0.24
N GLY A 174 -10.11 -14.62 -0.56
CA GLY A 174 -11.34 -14.38 -1.32
C GLY A 174 -12.35 -13.47 -0.63
N SER A 175 -12.18 -13.16 0.67
CA SER A 175 -13.03 -12.20 1.38
C SER A 175 -13.01 -10.83 0.69
N ARG A 176 -14.16 -10.17 0.59
CA ARG A 176 -14.28 -8.89 -0.10
C ARG A 176 -13.56 -7.78 0.68
N LEU A 177 -12.76 -6.97 -0.02
CA LEU A 177 -12.17 -5.76 0.54
C LEU A 177 -13.17 -4.60 0.36
N ILE A 178 -13.83 -4.22 1.46
CA ILE A 178 -14.93 -3.25 1.44
C ILE A 178 -14.45 -1.88 0.94
N THR A 179 -13.38 -1.36 1.55
CA THR A 179 -12.91 0.01 1.31
C THR A 179 -12.12 0.14 -0.01
N SER A 180 -11.12 -0.72 -0.24
CA SER A 180 -10.23 -0.61 -1.40
C SER A 180 -10.75 -1.30 -2.66
N GLY A 181 -11.78 -2.13 -2.55
CA GLY A 181 -12.22 -3.04 -3.61
C GLY A 181 -11.30 -4.25 -3.78
N GLY A 182 -11.80 -5.27 -4.49
CA GLY A 182 -11.07 -6.52 -4.74
C GLY A 182 -11.34 -7.61 -3.69
N LYS A 183 -10.47 -8.62 -3.68
CA LYS A 183 -10.54 -9.78 -2.80
C LYS A 183 -9.25 -9.93 -2.01
N ALA A 184 -9.37 -10.33 -0.75
CA ALA A 184 -8.25 -10.54 0.15
C ALA A 184 -7.40 -11.74 -0.29
N PRO A 185 -6.06 -11.69 -0.12
CA PRO A 185 -5.18 -12.80 -0.47
C PRO A 185 -5.16 -13.93 0.58
N GLY A 186 -5.71 -13.69 1.78
CA GLY A 186 -5.50 -14.54 2.95
C GLY A 186 -4.14 -14.32 3.61
N ALA A 187 -3.87 -15.02 4.71
CA ALA A 187 -2.63 -14.87 5.49
C ALA A 187 -1.37 -15.46 4.83
N GLU A 188 -1.54 -16.36 3.85
CA GLU A 188 -0.43 -17.17 3.33
C GLU A 188 0.70 -16.35 2.71
N PRO A 189 0.45 -15.32 1.89
CA PRO A 189 1.54 -14.52 1.34
C PRO A 189 2.35 -13.77 2.41
N LEU A 190 1.71 -13.32 3.48
CA LEU A 190 2.40 -12.67 4.59
C LEU A 190 3.31 -13.66 5.33
N LYS A 191 2.85 -14.90 5.56
CA LYS A 191 3.67 -15.96 6.16
C LYS A 191 4.92 -16.23 5.34
N VAL A 192 4.77 -16.38 4.02
CA VAL A 192 5.89 -16.60 3.11
C VAL A 192 6.89 -15.45 3.17
N CYS A 193 6.40 -14.20 3.14
CA CYS A 193 7.23 -13.00 3.26
C CYS A 193 8.02 -12.99 4.58
N LEU A 194 7.34 -13.11 5.72
CA LEU A 194 7.98 -13.10 7.05
C LEU A 194 8.99 -14.23 7.21
N ASN A 195 8.68 -15.45 6.73
CA ASN A 195 9.60 -16.58 6.78
C ASN A 195 10.86 -16.36 5.95
N LYS A 196 10.76 -15.73 4.76
CA LYS A 196 11.92 -15.41 3.92
C LYS A 196 12.82 -14.38 4.61
N ILE A 197 12.22 -13.30 5.13
CA ILE A 197 12.95 -12.27 5.88
C ILE A 197 13.64 -12.91 7.10
N GLU A 198 12.92 -13.70 7.88
CA GLU A 198 13.46 -14.40 9.05
C GLU A 198 14.64 -15.31 8.67
N THR A 199 14.51 -16.08 7.60
CA THR A 199 15.56 -17.00 7.12
C THR A 199 16.83 -16.24 6.80
N LEU A 200 16.71 -15.11 6.09
CA LEU A 200 17.83 -14.23 5.77
C LEU A 200 18.46 -13.66 7.05
N LEU A 201 17.66 -13.09 7.96
CA LEU A 201 18.18 -12.51 9.21
C LEU A 201 18.86 -13.54 10.11
N ARG A 202 18.35 -14.78 10.15
CA ARG A 202 18.95 -15.89 10.91
C ARG A 202 20.28 -16.39 10.33
N SER A 203 20.47 -16.24 9.01
CA SER A 203 21.71 -16.65 8.34
C SER A 203 22.91 -15.79 8.74
N LYS A 204 22.67 -14.58 9.26
CA LYS A 204 23.70 -13.66 9.73
C LYS A 204 24.22 -14.01 11.12
N ASN A 205 25.46 -13.61 11.40
CA ASN A 205 26.07 -13.72 12.73
C ASN A 205 25.84 -12.46 13.57
N ASP A 206 25.94 -12.60 14.89
CA ASP A 206 25.86 -11.44 15.79
C ASP A 206 27.01 -10.47 15.50
N GLY A 207 26.68 -9.19 15.34
CA GLY A 207 27.64 -8.13 14.99
C GLY A 207 27.81 -7.89 13.49
N GLU A 208 27.22 -8.70 12.61
CA GLU A 208 27.20 -8.42 11.18
C GLU A 208 26.18 -7.32 10.84
N GLN A 209 26.45 -6.51 9.81
CA GLN A 209 25.46 -5.60 9.22
C GLN A 209 24.84 -6.19 7.95
N LEU A 210 23.63 -5.73 7.62
CA LEU A 210 22.99 -6.06 6.34
C LEU A 210 23.73 -5.36 5.20
N ASN A 211 24.09 -6.11 4.16
CA ASN A 211 24.67 -5.54 2.95
C ASN A 211 23.58 -5.15 1.92
N SER A 212 24.00 -4.59 0.78
CA SER A 212 23.07 -4.10 -0.25
C SER A 212 22.18 -5.21 -0.82
N ILE A 213 22.72 -6.42 -1.00
CA ILE A 213 21.98 -7.58 -1.51
C ILE A 213 20.95 -8.02 -0.47
N ASP A 214 21.35 -8.09 0.80
CA ASP A 214 20.43 -8.44 1.88
C ASP A 214 19.24 -7.48 1.95
N CYS A 215 19.51 -6.17 1.89
CA CYS A 215 18.46 -5.15 1.94
C CYS A 215 17.57 -5.20 0.69
N HIS A 216 18.15 -5.45 -0.48
CA HIS A 216 17.38 -5.61 -1.72
C HIS A 216 16.46 -6.84 -1.65
N ASP A 217 16.98 -7.98 -1.19
CA ASP A 217 16.22 -9.23 -1.08
C ASP A 217 15.07 -9.13 -0.06
N ILE A 218 15.21 -8.34 1.00
CA ILE A 218 14.10 -8.08 1.93
C ILE A 218 13.00 -7.23 1.27
N GLN A 219 13.34 -6.34 0.33
CA GLN A 219 12.38 -5.47 -0.35
C GLN A 219 11.63 -6.16 -1.50
N CYS A 220 12.10 -7.33 -1.99
CA CYS A 220 11.57 -8.05 -3.15
C CYS A 220 10.76 -9.31 -2.77
#